data_AF-A0A847QJ93-F1
#
_entry.id   AF-A0A847QJ93-F1
#
_cell.length_a   1.000
_cell.length_b   1.000
_cell.length_c   1.000
_cell.angle_alpha   90.00
_cell.angle_beta   90.00
_cell.angle_gamma   90.00
#
_symmetry.space_group_name_H-M   'P 1'
#
loop_
_entity.id
_entity.type
_entity.pdbx_description
1 polymer ?
#
loop_
_entity_poly.entity_id
_entity_poly.type
_entity_poly.pdbx_seq_one_letter_code
_entity_poly.pdbx_strand_id
1 'polypeptide(L)'
;MASMQAFAKKALQFAAELNYLQIFLTYRAMFQPILKIGMESGIEVTFVQRTLVRQGEAALAMLLELATHLDPAVRQRTIAPLAEIGGMQAEMAILRLTTDSDCEVRQIARLTKKRLDMPVVGESLSEVAAPVLQIDMLGPFRVLMQGDEVEAASWRTLKTRDLLAYLVDRGEPVSKEKILEDLWPDSDVDSATVIFHTTLYNLRKFLAKTACRASILYSGRQYQLRPGSFTSDRQNFRESVTAGLQAEADPGLAIGLLEQAIALYRGDYLEEMDYAWLLPQRANLSHLYIEARIRLARYYLAAQDYTRAVFQLQAVEKEDPFAEEVHSLLMTTYAKQGNRVAVKKQYQRLRDVLKRELGLEPAPEISRLYCQLVR
;
A
#
# COMPACT_ATOMS: atom_id res chain seq x y z
N MET A 1 51.18 -21.35 -6.02
CA MET A 1 50.06 -20.45 -6.38
C MET A 1 50.45 -19.38 -7.40
N ALA A 2 51.59 -18.69 -7.27
CA ALA A 2 52.01 -17.62 -8.20
C ALA A 2 52.10 -18.03 -9.69
N SER A 3 52.54 -19.26 -10.00
CA SER A 3 52.61 -19.79 -11.38
C SER A 3 51.22 -19.95 -12.01
N MET A 4 50.21 -20.39 -11.24
CA MET A 4 48.86 -20.63 -11.74
C MET A 4 48.06 -19.34 -11.94
N GLN A 5 48.22 -18.35 -11.06
CA GLN A 5 47.60 -17.03 -11.24
C GLN A 5 48.17 -16.28 -12.44
N ALA A 6 49.49 -16.34 -12.65
CA ALA A 6 50.13 -15.74 -13.82
C ALA A 6 49.66 -16.41 -15.13
N PHE A 7 49.49 -17.73 -15.12
CA PHE A 7 48.92 -18.47 -16.25
C PHE A 7 47.45 -18.09 -16.49
N ALA A 8 46.61 -18.11 -15.46
CA ALA A 8 45.20 -17.72 -15.55
C ALA A 8 45.03 -16.30 -16.08
N LYS A 9 45.89 -15.36 -15.65
CA LYS A 9 45.90 -13.98 -16.16
C LYS A 9 46.15 -13.92 -17.66
N LYS A 10 47.23 -14.56 -18.14
CA LYS A 10 47.56 -14.58 -19.58
C LYS A 10 46.47 -15.28 -20.39
N ALA A 11 45.96 -16.40 -19.90
CA ALA A 11 44.91 -17.17 -20.56
C ALA A 11 43.60 -16.38 -20.70
N LEU A 12 43.16 -15.69 -19.63
CA LEU A 12 41.95 -14.88 -19.65
C LEU A 12 42.09 -13.62 -20.50
N GLN A 13 43.24 -12.94 -20.44
CA GLN A 13 43.51 -11.76 -21.28
C GLN A 13 43.47 -12.12 -22.77
N PHE A 14 44.20 -13.17 -23.16
CA PHE A 14 44.23 -13.63 -24.54
C PHE A 14 42.85 -14.10 -25.02
N ALA A 15 42.10 -14.80 -24.16
CA ALA A 15 40.74 -15.22 -24.49
C ALA A 15 39.75 -14.05 -24.59
N ALA A 16 39.90 -13.01 -23.76
CA ALA A 16 39.08 -11.82 -23.80
C ALA A 16 39.36 -10.99 -25.06
N GLU A 17 40.63 -10.79 -25.40
CA GLU A 17 41.07 -10.08 -26.62
C GLU A 17 40.51 -10.74 -27.89
N LEU A 18 40.56 -12.07 -27.97
CA LEU A 18 40.03 -12.83 -29.11
C LEU A 18 38.53 -13.14 -29.00
N ASN A 19 37.87 -12.70 -27.92
CA ASN A 19 36.48 -13.03 -27.60
C ASN A 19 36.19 -14.54 -27.65
N TYR A 20 37.18 -15.37 -27.30
CA TYR A 20 37.17 -16.81 -27.52
C TYR A 20 36.51 -17.57 -26.38
N LEU A 21 35.19 -17.42 -26.27
CA LEU A 21 34.37 -18.04 -25.22
C LEU A 21 34.23 -19.55 -25.38
N GLN A 22 34.27 -20.06 -26.63
CA GLN A 22 33.91 -21.43 -26.97
C GLN A 22 34.75 -22.47 -26.22
N ILE A 23 36.04 -22.22 -26.03
CA ILE A 23 36.94 -23.16 -25.33
C ILE A 23 36.53 -23.38 -23.86
N PHE A 24 36.02 -22.33 -23.19
CA PHE A 24 35.54 -22.38 -21.81
C PHE A 24 34.16 -23.05 -21.68
N LEU A 25 33.39 -23.10 -22.76
CA LEU A 25 32.11 -23.81 -22.82
C LEU A 25 32.34 -25.30 -23.12
N THR A 26 33.23 -25.60 -24.07
CA THR A 26 33.52 -26.97 -24.52
C THR A 26 34.30 -27.77 -23.46
N TYR A 27 35.31 -27.17 -22.81
CA TYR A 27 36.18 -27.87 -21.84
C TYR A 27 35.97 -27.37 -20.42
N ARG A 28 34.72 -27.28 -19.98
CA ARG A 28 34.30 -26.66 -18.72
C ARG A 28 35.14 -27.06 -17.50
N ALA A 29 35.25 -28.36 -17.24
CA ALA A 29 35.95 -28.88 -16.05
C ALA A 29 37.44 -28.48 -16.03
N MET A 30 38.07 -28.40 -17.20
CA MET A 30 39.49 -28.02 -17.33
C MET A 30 39.69 -26.52 -17.05
N PHE A 31 38.78 -25.66 -17.51
CA PHE A 31 38.91 -24.21 -17.37
C PHE A 31 38.20 -23.62 -16.14
N GLN A 32 37.46 -24.43 -15.39
CA GLN A 32 36.76 -24.02 -14.17
C GLN A 32 37.69 -23.37 -13.13
N PRO A 33 38.90 -23.90 -12.83
CA PRO A 33 39.82 -23.25 -11.90
C PRO A 33 40.32 -21.88 -12.40
N ILE A 34 40.45 -21.71 -13.72
CA ILE A 34 40.91 -20.45 -14.34
C ILE A 34 39.84 -19.36 -14.19
N LEU A 35 38.57 -19.70 -14.44
CA LEU A 35 37.44 -18.79 -14.22
C LEU A 35 37.29 -18.41 -12.74
N LYS A 36 37.49 -19.37 -11.83
CA LYS A 36 37.48 -19.12 -10.38
C LYS A 36 38.57 -18.11 -9.97
N ILE A 37 39.80 -18.32 -10.43
CA ILE A 37 40.91 -17.38 -10.20
C ILE A 37 40.61 -16.00 -10.79
N GLY A 38 39.95 -15.93 -11.96
CA GLY A 38 39.51 -14.68 -12.58
C GLY A 38 38.55 -13.90 -11.68
N MET A 39 37.57 -14.57 -11.08
CA MET A 39 36.62 -13.96 -10.13
C MET A 39 37.29 -13.52 -8.82
N GLU A 40 38.16 -14.36 -8.25
CA GLU A 40 38.87 -14.07 -7.00
C GLU A 40 39.85 -12.91 -7.17
N SER A 41 40.64 -12.92 -8.24
CA SER A 41 41.72 -11.96 -8.48
C SER A 41 41.29 -10.72 -9.28
N GLY A 42 40.03 -10.65 -9.72
CA GLY A 42 39.49 -9.51 -10.47
C GLY A 42 40.06 -9.36 -11.89
N ILE A 43 40.39 -10.48 -12.54
CA ILE A 43 40.99 -10.49 -13.89
C ILE A 43 39.91 -10.68 -14.93
N GLU A 44 39.83 -9.77 -15.91
CA GLU A 44 38.87 -9.84 -17.03
C GLU A 44 37.43 -10.13 -16.57
N VAL A 45 37.00 -9.46 -15.49
CA VAL A 45 35.75 -9.74 -14.76
C VAL A 45 34.55 -9.83 -15.69
N THR A 46 34.40 -8.90 -16.63
CA THR A 46 33.29 -8.89 -17.60
C THR A 46 33.30 -10.12 -18.51
N PHE A 47 34.47 -10.53 -19.00
CA PHE A 47 34.61 -11.73 -19.82
C PHE A 47 34.29 -12.99 -19.02
N VAL A 48 34.80 -13.08 -17.79
CA VAL A 48 34.59 -14.22 -16.89
C VAL A 48 33.10 -14.33 -16.52
N GLN A 49 32.46 -13.25 -16.10
CA GLN A 49 31.03 -13.22 -15.78
C GLN A 49 30.17 -13.66 -16.96
N ARG A 50 30.41 -13.10 -18.15
CA ARG A 50 29.69 -13.48 -19.38
C ARG A 50 29.89 -14.95 -19.75
N THR A 51 31.09 -15.50 -19.51
CA THR A 51 31.39 -16.92 -19.72
C THR A 51 30.59 -17.79 -18.75
N LEU A 52 30.54 -17.42 -17.47
CA LEU A 52 29.79 -18.13 -16.43
C LEU A 52 28.28 -18.09 -16.69
N VAL A 53 27.75 -16.96 -17.16
CA VAL A 53 26.33 -16.83 -17.54
C VAL A 53 25.98 -17.76 -18.70
N ARG A 54 26.81 -17.81 -19.76
CA ARG A 54 26.62 -18.75 -20.88
C ARG A 54 26.72 -20.21 -20.48
N GLN A 55 27.42 -20.47 -19.39
CA GLN A 55 27.58 -21.78 -18.79
C GLN A 55 26.32 -22.23 -18.01
N GLY A 56 25.42 -21.32 -17.66
CA GLY A 56 24.15 -21.60 -17.00
C GLY A 56 24.29 -22.29 -15.64
N GLU A 57 23.36 -23.18 -15.31
CA GLU A 57 23.24 -23.83 -13.99
C GLU A 57 24.53 -24.48 -13.48
N ALA A 58 25.33 -25.10 -14.35
CA ALA A 58 26.54 -25.78 -13.90
C ALA A 58 27.69 -24.81 -13.48
N ALA A 59 27.48 -23.49 -13.55
CA ALA A 59 28.36 -22.48 -12.95
C ALA A 59 27.90 -22.08 -11.54
N LEU A 60 26.66 -22.44 -11.14
CA LEU A 60 26.08 -22.06 -9.86
C LEU A 60 26.90 -22.58 -8.69
N ALA A 61 27.35 -23.84 -8.72
CA ALA A 61 28.15 -24.41 -7.63
C ALA A 61 29.38 -23.56 -7.29
N MET A 62 30.10 -23.06 -8.31
CA MET A 62 31.24 -22.15 -8.11
C MET A 62 30.78 -20.77 -7.63
N LEU A 63 29.73 -20.19 -8.23
CA LEU A 63 29.24 -18.87 -7.86
C LEU A 63 28.71 -18.80 -6.42
N LEU A 64 28.07 -19.87 -5.96
CA LEU A 64 27.57 -20.00 -4.59
C LEU A 64 28.72 -20.10 -3.58
N GLU A 65 29.79 -20.83 -3.92
CA GLU A 65 31.01 -20.88 -3.11
C GLU A 65 31.66 -19.48 -3.01
N LEU A 66 31.78 -18.77 -4.13
CA LEU A 66 32.36 -17.42 -4.18
C LEU A 66 31.48 -16.36 -3.50
N ALA A 67 30.16 -16.56 -3.45
CA ALA A 67 29.23 -15.67 -2.75
C ALA A 67 29.42 -15.67 -1.22
N THR A 68 30.12 -16.66 -0.65
CA THR A 68 30.46 -16.70 0.78
C THR A 68 31.95 -16.43 1.03
N HIS A 69 32.68 -15.95 0.03
CA HIS A 69 34.12 -15.67 0.14
C HIS A 69 34.41 -14.56 1.15
N LEU A 70 35.57 -14.58 1.82
CA LEU A 70 35.93 -13.59 2.85
C LEU A 70 36.10 -12.17 2.27
N ASP A 71 36.64 -12.06 1.06
CA ASP A 71 36.82 -10.79 0.34
C ASP A 71 35.48 -10.27 -0.23
N PRO A 72 34.99 -9.09 0.19
CA PRO A 72 33.77 -8.48 -0.33
C PRO A 72 33.79 -8.19 -1.82
N ALA A 73 34.95 -7.86 -2.40
CA ALA A 73 35.05 -7.60 -3.84
C ALA A 73 34.76 -8.87 -4.66
N VAL A 74 35.08 -10.04 -4.12
CA VAL A 74 34.76 -11.34 -4.74
C VAL A 74 33.26 -11.62 -4.66
N ARG A 75 32.65 -11.40 -3.49
CA ARG A 75 31.20 -11.55 -3.29
C ARG A 75 30.40 -10.61 -4.18
N GLN A 76 30.85 -9.36 -4.35
CA GLN A 76 30.22 -8.40 -5.25
C GLN A 76 30.19 -8.88 -6.70
N ARG A 77 31.30 -9.46 -7.19
CA ARG A 77 31.41 -9.95 -8.57
C ARG A 77 30.48 -11.11 -8.88
N THR A 78 29.98 -11.85 -7.88
CA THR A 78 29.04 -12.96 -8.12
C THR A 78 27.61 -12.49 -8.36
N ILE A 79 27.23 -11.28 -7.91
CA ILE A 79 25.83 -10.81 -7.94
C ILE A 79 25.28 -10.74 -9.37
N ALA A 80 26.03 -10.17 -10.32
CA ALA A 80 25.60 -10.05 -11.71
C ALA A 80 25.41 -11.40 -12.41
N PRO A 81 26.38 -12.34 -12.40
CA PRO A 81 26.17 -13.64 -13.04
C PRO A 81 25.10 -14.49 -12.32
N LEU A 82 24.93 -14.39 -11.00
CA LEU A 82 23.82 -15.05 -10.29
C LEU A 82 22.46 -14.52 -10.77
N ALA A 83 22.34 -13.20 -10.98
CA ALA A 83 21.12 -12.57 -11.45
C ALA A 83 20.76 -12.96 -12.89
N GLU A 84 21.77 -13.06 -13.76
CA GLU A 84 21.57 -13.42 -15.16
C GLU A 84 21.31 -14.92 -15.38
N ILE A 85 21.88 -15.80 -14.54
CA ILE A 85 21.60 -17.24 -14.59
C ILE A 85 20.20 -17.55 -14.02
N GLY A 86 19.81 -16.87 -12.93
CA GLY A 86 18.52 -17.04 -12.27
C GLY A 86 18.34 -18.41 -11.60
N GLY A 87 17.09 -18.70 -11.20
CA GLY A 87 16.71 -19.93 -10.53
C GLY A 87 16.87 -19.87 -9.00
N MET A 88 16.14 -20.74 -8.30
CA MET A 88 15.97 -20.69 -6.84
C MET A 88 17.28 -20.60 -6.05
N GLN A 89 18.33 -21.33 -6.46
CA GLN A 89 19.62 -21.31 -5.76
C GLN A 89 20.35 -19.97 -5.93
N ALA A 90 20.31 -19.39 -7.12
CA ALA A 90 20.94 -18.09 -7.39
C ALA A 90 20.20 -16.96 -6.68
N GLU A 91 18.86 -17.04 -6.69
CA GLU A 91 17.97 -16.14 -6.00
C GLU A 91 18.20 -16.13 -4.48
N MET A 92 18.28 -17.30 -3.85
CA MET A 92 18.60 -17.42 -2.43
C MET A 92 19.99 -16.85 -2.08
N ALA A 93 20.97 -16.99 -2.98
CA ALA A 93 22.29 -16.40 -2.77
C ALA A 93 22.25 -14.86 -2.84
N ILE A 94 21.55 -14.28 -3.81
CA ILE A 94 21.36 -12.83 -3.89
C ILE A 94 20.63 -12.31 -2.65
N LEU A 95 19.60 -13.02 -2.19
CA LEU A 95 18.88 -12.68 -0.96
C LEU A 95 19.80 -12.65 0.27
N ARG A 96 20.67 -13.65 0.44
CA ARG A 96 21.68 -13.66 1.52
C ARG A 96 22.65 -12.48 1.41
N LEU A 97 23.06 -12.10 0.20
CA LEU A 97 23.94 -10.94 -0.01
C LEU A 97 23.26 -9.60 0.31
N THR A 98 21.91 -9.53 0.41
CA THR A 98 21.22 -8.28 0.83
C THR A 98 21.44 -7.93 2.31
N THR A 99 21.90 -8.89 3.10
CA THR A 99 22.25 -8.76 4.53
C THR A 99 23.75 -8.96 4.78
N ASP A 100 24.58 -8.91 3.72
CA ASP A 100 26.04 -9.04 3.80
C ASP A 100 26.67 -8.07 4.82
N SER A 101 27.84 -8.37 5.36
CA SER A 101 28.56 -7.48 6.29
C SER A 101 29.11 -6.22 5.61
N ASP A 102 29.43 -6.30 4.32
CA ASP A 102 29.97 -5.20 3.52
C ASP A 102 28.85 -4.32 2.92
N CYS A 103 29.05 -3.00 2.95
CA CYS A 103 28.02 -2.05 2.53
C CYS A 103 27.77 -2.02 1.02
N GLU A 104 28.81 -2.22 0.22
CA GLU A 104 28.75 -2.15 -1.24
C GLU A 104 28.11 -3.43 -1.79
N VAL A 105 28.50 -4.59 -1.24
CA VAL A 105 27.88 -5.89 -1.54
C VAL A 105 26.37 -5.85 -1.23
N ARG A 106 25.98 -5.36 -0.03
CA ARG A 106 24.56 -5.20 0.34
C ARG A 106 23.80 -4.30 -0.62
N GLN A 107 24.37 -3.15 -0.99
CA GLN A 107 23.70 -2.17 -1.84
C GLN A 107 23.44 -2.76 -3.23
N ILE A 108 24.45 -3.40 -3.82
CA ILE A 108 24.33 -4.00 -5.15
C ILE A 108 23.34 -5.18 -5.12
N ALA A 109 23.38 -6.03 -4.10
CA ALA A 109 22.44 -7.14 -3.96
C ALA A 109 20.99 -6.67 -3.81
N ARG A 110 20.74 -5.59 -3.05
CA ARG A 110 19.38 -5.00 -2.89
C ARG A 110 18.87 -4.38 -4.18
N LEU A 111 19.73 -3.68 -4.92
CA LEU A 111 19.37 -3.13 -6.23
C LEU A 111 19.05 -4.25 -7.22
N THR A 112 19.86 -5.31 -7.23
CA THR A 112 19.62 -6.49 -8.07
C THR A 112 18.32 -7.21 -7.69
N LYS A 113 18.04 -7.44 -6.39
CA LYS A 113 16.76 -8.00 -5.91
C LYS A 113 15.56 -7.19 -6.41
N LYS A 114 15.63 -5.85 -6.31
CA LYS A 114 14.55 -4.95 -6.78
C LYS A 114 14.38 -4.99 -8.31
N ARG A 115 15.47 -5.16 -9.06
CA ARG A 115 15.44 -5.26 -10.54
C ARG A 115 14.81 -6.57 -11.03
N LEU A 116 14.94 -7.65 -10.25
CA LEU A 116 14.45 -8.98 -10.62
C LEU A 116 13.02 -9.28 -10.13
N ASP A 117 12.38 -8.34 -9.42
CA ASP A 117 11.04 -8.49 -8.83
C ASP A 117 10.83 -9.81 -8.07
N MET A 118 11.90 -10.28 -7.42
CA MET A 118 11.93 -11.61 -6.81
C MET A 118 11.03 -11.67 -5.56
N PRO A 119 10.03 -12.58 -5.52
CA PRO A 119 9.19 -12.78 -4.35
C PRO A 119 10.00 -13.36 -3.19
N VAL A 120 9.71 -12.91 -1.97
CA VAL A 120 10.35 -13.41 -0.76
C VAL A 120 9.79 -14.79 -0.43
N VAL A 121 10.57 -15.85 -0.67
CA VAL A 121 10.25 -17.20 -0.19
C VAL A 121 11.10 -17.50 1.05
N GLY A 122 10.42 -17.62 2.20
CA GLY A 122 11.01 -18.12 3.44
C GLY A 122 11.10 -17.11 4.58
N GLU A 123 9.99 -16.51 4.98
CA GLU A 123 9.84 -15.92 6.32
C GLU A 123 9.05 -16.89 7.21
N SER A 124 9.76 -17.86 7.80
CA SER A 124 9.34 -18.52 9.02
C SER A 124 9.88 -17.73 10.21
N LEU A 125 8.97 -16.96 10.83
CA LEU A 125 8.87 -16.63 12.25
C LEU A 125 10.14 -16.15 12.95
N SER A 126 10.26 -14.82 13.11
CA SER A 126 10.81 -14.06 14.25
C SER A 126 11.70 -12.88 13.87
N GLU A 127 11.18 -11.93 13.10
CA GLU A 127 11.59 -10.52 13.22
C GLU A 127 10.40 -9.74 13.75
N VAL A 128 10.58 -9.10 14.91
CA VAL A 128 9.63 -8.12 15.46
C VAL A 128 9.35 -7.11 14.35
N ALA A 129 8.12 -7.14 13.84
CA ALA A 129 7.64 -6.23 12.81
C ALA A 129 8.06 -4.81 13.19
N ALA A 130 8.85 -4.17 12.33
CA ALA A 130 9.03 -2.72 12.44
C ALA A 130 7.63 -2.12 12.49
N PRO A 131 7.28 -1.37 13.54
CA PRO A 131 5.90 -1.00 13.78
C PRO A 131 5.43 -0.11 12.65
N VAL A 132 4.47 -0.64 11.89
CA VAL A 132 3.81 0.09 10.81
C VAL A 132 3.05 1.24 11.45
N LEU A 133 3.27 2.45 10.95
CA LEU A 133 2.58 3.64 11.41
C LEU A 133 1.11 3.49 11.03
N GLN A 134 0.21 3.45 12.01
CA GLN A 134 -1.22 3.40 11.74
C GLN A 134 -1.76 4.82 11.60
N ILE A 135 -2.51 5.06 10.54
CA ILE A 135 -3.08 6.36 10.23
C ILE A 135 -4.59 6.24 10.15
N ASP A 136 -5.24 6.94 11.05
CA ASP A 136 -6.68 7.04 11.10
C ASP A 136 -7.09 8.38 10.46
N MET A 137 -7.94 8.31 9.45
CA MET A 137 -8.35 9.42 8.60
C MET A 137 -9.87 9.51 8.42
N LEU A 138 -10.64 8.48 8.82
CA LEU A 138 -12.11 8.50 8.77
C LEU A 138 -12.68 9.05 10.07
N GLY A 139 -12.74 10.37 10.17
CA GLY A 139 -12.99 11.16 11.37
C GLY A 139 -11.78 12.06 11.66
N PRO A 140 -11.44 12.28 12.96
CA PRO A 140 -10.29 13.10 13.31
C PRO A 140 -8.99 12.43 12.87
N PHE A 141 -8.03 13.22 12.37
CA PHE A 141 -6.76 12.68 11.90
C PHE A 141 -5.88 12.24 13.08
N ARG A 142 -5.62 10.94 13.17
CA ARG A 142 -4.76 10.37 14.22
C ARG A 142 -3.65 9.53 13.62
N VAL A 143 -2.53 9.53 14.33
CA VAL A 143 -1.37 8.70 14.01
C VAL A 143 -1.09 7.87 15.23
N LEU A 144 -1.02 6.55 15.07
CA LEU A 144 -0.68 5.63 16.14
C LEU A 144 0.66 4.95 15.84
N MET A 145 1.49 4.84 16.86
CA MET A 145 2.78 4.16 16.83
C MET A 145 2.76 3.03 17.84
N GLN A 146 2.91 1.79 17.39
CA GLN A 146 2.83 0.60 18.28
C GLN A 146 1.53 0.52 19.09
N GLY A 147 0.45 1.14 18.61
CA GLY A 147 -0.85 1.21 19.30
C GLY A 147 -1.05 2.46 20.15
N ASP A 148 -0.01 3.25 20.40
CA ASP A 148 -0.10 4.50 21.16
C ASP A 148 -0.34 5.69 20.24
N GLU A 149 -1.33 6.51 20.56
CA GLU A 149 -1.63 7.73 19.80
C GLU A 149 -0.53 8.78 19.99
N VAL A 150 -0.12 9.38 18.87
CA VAL A 150 0.88 10.43 18.86
C VAL A 150 0.28 11.72 19.41
N GLU A 151 0.79 12.17 20.55
CA GLU A 151 0.35 13.41 21.17
C GLU A 151 0.49 14.63 20.26
N ALA A 152 -0.44 15.58 20.39
CA ALA A 152 -0.43 16.85 19.68
C ALA A 152 0.91 17.60 19.79
N ALA A 153 1.56 17.54 20.97
CA ALA A 153 2.85 18.17 21.23
C ALA A 153 4.02 17.60 20.40
N SER A 154 3.87 16.38 19.88
CA SER A 154 4.86 15.77 18.98
C SER A 154 4.88 16.42 17.59
N TRP A 155 3.80 17.11 17.22
CA TRP A 155 3.70 17.88 15.99
C TRP A 155 4.27 19.27 16.21
N ARG A 156 5.33 19.62 15.46
CA ARG A 156 5.91 20.97 15.55
C ARG A 156 4.97 22.05 15.02
N THR A 157 4.14 21.72 14.02
CA THR A 157 3.13 22.61 13.43
C THR A 157 1.96 21.79 12.87
N LEU A 158 0.76 22.36 12.79
CA LEU A 158 -0.40 21.73 12.14
C LEU A 158 -0.11 21.41 10.66
N LYS A 159 0.61 22.28 9.93
CA LYS A 159 1.01 22.01 8.54
C LYS A 159 1.90 20.77 8.38
N THR A 160 2.65 20.38 9.41
CA THR A 160 3.43 19.12 9.39
C THR A 160 2.49 17.91 9.42
N ARG A 161 1.41 17.99 10.21
CA ARG A 161 0.34 17.00 10.29
C ARG A 161 -0.41 16.90 8.96
N ASP A 162 -0.80 18.04 8.41
CA ASP A 162 -1.55 18.13 7.15
C ASP A 162 -0.72 17.62 5.96
N LEU A 163 0.58 17.91 5.91
CA LEU A 163 1.46 17.38 4.88
C LEU A 163 1.56 15.84 4.94
N LEU A 164 1.56 15.24 6.14
CA LEU A 164 1.52 13.78 6.25
C LEU A 164 0.20 13.25 5.70
N ALA A 165 -0.94 13.79 6.17
CA ALA A 165 -2.26 13.38 5.72
C ALA A 165 -2.40 13.48 4.19
N TYR A 166 -1.88 14.57 3.61
CA TYR A 166 -1.85 14.79 2.17
C TYR A 166 -1.04 13.71 1.42
N LEU A 167 0.18 13.41 1.87
CA LEU A 167 1.00 12.38 1.22
C LEU A 167 0.38 10.97 1.32
N VAL A 168 -0.36 10.72 2.41
CA VAL A 168 -1.10 9.46 2.63
C VAL A 168 -2.32 9.37 1.74
N ASP A 169 -3.08 10.46 1.59
CA ASP A 169 -4.23 10.53 0.68
C ASP A 169 -3.81 10.21 -0.76
N ARG A 170 -2.75 10.90 -1.24
CA ARG A 170 -2.23 10.74 -2.59
C ARG A 170 -1.77 9.31 -2.86
N GLY A 171 -1.00 8.70 -1.95
CA GLY A 171 -0.46 7.34 -2.13
C GLY A 171 0.54 7.17 -3.27
N GLU A 172 0.65 8.14 -4.18
CA GLU A 172 1.52 8.16 -5.36
C GLU A 172 2.50 9.36 -5.35
N PRO A 173 3.56 9.34 -6.17
CA PRO A 173 4.50 10.45 -6.27
C PRO A 173 3.81 11.75 -6.71
N VAL A 174 3.92 12.80 -5.89
CA VAL A 174 3.30 14.11 -6.14
C VAL A 174 4.35 15.21 -6.28
N SER A 175 4.18 16.10 -7.26
CA SER A 175 5.13 17.19 -7.50
C SER A 175 5.12 18.23 -6.37
N LYS A 176 6.23 18.95 -6.21
CA LYS A 176 6.30 20.08 -5.26
C LYS A 176 5.20 21.09 -5.54
N GLU A 177 5.03 21.45 -6.81
CA GLU A 177 4.10 22.48 -7.27
C GLU A 177 2.67 22.14 -6.87
N LYS A 178 2.27 20.87 -6.99
CA LYS A 178 0.94 20.42 -6.58
C LYS A 178 0.75 20.44 -5.07
N ILE A 179 1.78 20.04 -4.30
CA ILE A 179 1.73 20.16 -2.83
C ILE A 179 1.55 21.63 -2.42
N LEU A 180 2.26 22.57 -3.08
CA LEU A 180 2.16 23.99 -2.78
C LEU A 180 0.75 24.53 -3.04
N GLU A 181 0.20 24.22 -4.21
CA GLU A 181 -1.16 24.61 -4.60
C GLU A 181 -2.22 24.10 -3.61
N ASP A 182 -2.10 22.83 -3.18
CA ASP A 182 -3.12 22.18 -2.36
C ASP A 182 -3.03 22.53 -0.86
N LEU A 183 -1.84 22.81 -0.33
CA LEU A 183 -1.63 23.07 1.10
C LEU A 183 -1.39 24.54 1.45
N TRP A 184 -0.96 25.37 0.50
CA TRP A 184 -0.73 26.81 0.71
C TRP A 184 -1.30 27.65 -0.45
N PRO A 185 -2.61 27.56 -0.75
CA PRO A 185 -3.23 28.24 -1.89
C PRO A 185 -3.13 29.77 -1.83
N ASP A 186 -3.10 30.34 -0.62
CA ASP A 186 -3.11 31.79 -0.40
C ASP A 186 -1.71 32.42 -0.33
N SER A 187 -0.65 31.63 -0.49
CA SER A 187 0.74 32.10 -0.39
C SER A 187 1.37 32.27 -1.77
N ASP A 188 2.23 33.26 -1.95
CA ASP A 188 3.08 33.33 -3.14
C ASP A 188 4.06 32.14 -3.18
N VAL A 189 4.52 31.81 -4.39
CA VAL A 189 5.30 30.58 -4.65
C VAL A 189 6.62 30.53 -3.87
N ASP A 190 7.28 31.67 -3.69
CA ASP A 190 8.58 31.73 -3.01
C ASP A 190 8.39 31.53 -1.51
N SER A 191 7.42 32.23 -0.90
CA SER A 191 7.03 32.04 0.50
C SER A 191 6.56 30.61 0.77
N ALA A 192 5.68 30.08 -0.07
CA ALA A 192 5.16 28.72 0.05
C ALA A 192 6.28 27.67 -0.03
N THR A 193 7.27 27.88 -0.91
CA THR A 193 8.44 26.99 -1.03
C THR A 193 9.27 26.95 0.26
N VAL A 194 9.53 28.11 0.88
CA VAL A 194 10.28 28.19 2.15
C VAL A 194 9.53 27.47 3.28
N ILE A 195 8.22 27.72 3.39
CA ILE A 195 7.36 27.07 4.40
C ILE A 195 7.31 25.55 4.16
N PHE A 196 7.19 25.12 2.90
CA PHE A 196 7.19 23.71 2.53
C PHE A 196 8.49 23.00 2.95
N HIS A 197 9.65 23.56 2.65
CA HIS A 197 10.92 22.93 3.04
C HIS A 197 11.08 22.82 4.55
N THR A 198 10.62 23.83 5.30
CA THR A 198 10.60 23.79 6.77
C THR A 198 9.64 22.73 7.29
N THR A 199 8.44 22.64 6.70
CA THR A 199 7.41 21.64 7.04
C THR A 199 7.89 20.22 6.73
N LEU A 200 8.50 20.01 5.56
CA LEU A 200 9.08 18.75 5.14
C LEU A 200 10.24 18.32 6.06
N TYR A 201 11.09 19.25 6.47
CA TYR A 201 12.15 18.97 7.43
C TYR A 201 11.58 18.50 8.77
N ASN A 202 10.57 19.19 9.29
CA ASN A 202 9.89 18.80 10.54
C ASN A 202 9.22 17.42 10.40
N LEU A 203 8.59 17.14 9.27
CA LEU A 203 7.96 15.85 9.01
C LEU A 203 9.00 14.74 8.94
N ARG A 204 10.12 14.95 8.24
CA ARG A 204 11.24 13.99 8.20
C ARG A 204 11.80 13.72 9.59
N LYS A 205 11.94 14.76 10.43
CA LYS A 205 12.41 14.62 11.81
C LYS A 205 11.41 13.86 12.68
N PHE A 206 10.12 14.10 12.50
CA PHE A 206 9.05 13.36 13.16
C PHE A 206 9.12 11.87 12.79
N LEU A 207 9.10 11.55 11.49
CA LEU A 207 9.16 10.18 10.98
C LEU A 207 10.47 9.47 11.36
N ALA A 208 11.59 10.17 11.44
CA ALA A 208 12.88 9.59 11.85
C ALA A 208 12.91 9.10 13.31
N LYS A 209 12.03 9.62 14.19
CA LYS A 209 11.87 9.15 15.57
C LYS A 209 11.04 7.88 15.66
N THR A 210 10.30 7.56 14.60
CA THR A 210 9.41 6.40 14.55
C THR A 210 10.18 5.19 14.04
N ALA A 211 9.87 4.00 14.54
CA ALA A 211 10.49 2.77 14.03
C ALA A 211 10.02 2.41 12.60
N CYS A 212 9.13 3.22 12.00
CA CYS A 212 9.06 3.43 10.55
C CYS A 212 10.31 4.17 10.06
N ARG A 213 11.38 3.42 9.75
CA ARG A 213 12.58 3.93 9.06
C ARG A 213 12.35 4.29 7.58
N ALA A 214 11.25 4.99 7.27
CA ALA A 214 10.79 5.23 5.91
C ALA A 214 10.34 6.67 5.63
N SER A 215 11.28 7.57 5.88
CA SER A 215 11.69 8.70 5.03
C SER A 215 10.92 8.84 3.71
N ILE A 216 10.12 9.91 3.63
CA ILE A 216 9.55 10.50 2.41
C ILE A 216 10.54 10.35 1.25
N LEU A 217 10.14 9.61 0.23
CA LEU A 217 10.89 9.38 -0.98
C LEU A 217 10.89 10.67 -1.81
N TYR A 218 12.03 10.98 -2.39
CA TYR A 218 12.18 12.07 -3.34
C TYR A 218 12.85 11.53 -4.60
N SER A 219 12.13 11.55 -5.72
CA SER A 219 12.62 11.10 -7.03
C SER A 219 11.90 11.90 -8.11
N GLY A 220 12.61 12.31 -9.17
CA GLY A 220 11.98 12.99 -10.31
C GLY A 220 11.24 14.29 -9.95
N ARG A 221 11.70 15.03 -8.92
CA ARG A 221 11.02 16.23 -8.36
C ARG A 221 9.66 15.96 -7.71
N GLN A 222 9.37 14.71 -7.40
CA GLN A 222 8.15 14.28 -6.72
C GLN A 222 8.45 13.73 -5.34
N TYR A 223 7.48 13.86 -4.45
CA TYR A 223 7.49 13.37 -3.08
C TYR A 223 6.47 12.25 -2.93
N GLN A 224 6.84 11.20 -2.19
CA GLN A 224 5.93 10.11 -1.87
C GLN A 224 6.21 9.59 -0.47
N LEU A 225 5.17 9.25 0.29
CA LEU A 225 5.36 8.41 1.47
C LEU A 225 5.69 6.99 1.02
N ARG A 226 6.70 6.33 1.63
CA ARG A 226 7.13 5.00 1.16
C ARG A 226 5.94 4.02 1.21
N PRO A 227 5.61 3.33 0.11
CA PRO A 227 4.58 2.30 0.13
C PRO A 227 4.89 1.21 1.17
N GLY A 228 3.86 0.72 1.87
CA GLY A 228 3.99 -0.30 2.92
C GLY A 228 4.61 0.21 4.25
N SER A 229 4.88 1.51 4.38
CA SER A 229 5.38 2.09 5.64
C SER A 229 4.29 2.52 6.62
N PHE A 230 3.02 2.41 6.23
CA PHE A 230 1.87 2.78 7.04
C PHE A 230 0.68 1.88 6.72
N THR A 231 -0.27 1.79 7.65
CA THR A 231 -1.63 1.31 7.41
C THR A 231 -2.59 2.49 7.47
N SER A 232 -3.69 2.41 6.73
CA SER A 232 -4.71 3.47 6.70
C SER A 232 -6.10 2.88 6.86
N ASP A 233 -6.88 3.41 7.81
CA ASP A 233 -8.29 3.05 7.98
C ASP A 233 -9.12 3.34 6.71
N ARG A 234 -8.78 4.38 5.95
CA ARG A 234 -9.37 4.68 4.63
C ARG A 234 -9.15 3.55 3.63
N GLN A 235 -7.93 3.01 3.56
CA GLN A 235 -7.62 1.91 2.66
C GLN A 235 -8.37 0.65 3.09
N ASN A 236 -8.28 0.30 4.38
CA ASN A 236 -8.97 -0.85 4.94
C ASN A 236 -10.50 -0.76 4.72
N PHE A 237 -11.09 0.42 4.95
CA PHE A 237 -12.50 0.68 4.68
C PHE A 237 -12.87 0.38 3.22
N ARG A 238 -12.13 0.94 2.26
CA ARG A 238 -12.41 0.75 0.82
C ARG A 238 -12.29 -0.71 0.40
N GLU A 239 -11.26 -1.40 0.87
CA GLU A 239 -11.03 -2.81 0.59
C GLU A 239 -12.16 -3.68 1.19
N SER A 240 -12.51 -3.45 2.46
CA SER A 240 -13.61 -4.17 3.13
C SER A 240 -14.97 -3.91 2.50
N VAL A 241 -15.30 -2.66 2.11
CA VAL A 241 -16.54 -2.37 1.37
C VAL A 241 -16.54 -3.10 0.04
N THR A 242 -15.47 -2.98 -0.75
CA THR A 242 -15.39 -3.60 -2.08
C THR A 242 -15.56 -5.12 -2.00
N ALA A 243 -14.84 -5.78 -1.08
CA ALA A 243 -14.97 -7.21 -0.86
C ALA A 243 -16.36 -7.61 -0.36
N GLY A 244 -16.94 -6.83 0.57
CA GLY A 244 -18.28 -7.08 1.11
C GLY A 244 -19.39 -6.93 0.07
N LEU A 245 -19.28 -5.96 -0.85
CA LEU A 245 -20.23 -5.77 -1.95
C LEU A 245 -20.13 -6.87 -3.01
N GLN A 246 -18.94 -7.48 -3.19
CA GLN A 246 -18.71 -8.56 -4.15
C GLN A 246 -19.02 -9.96 -3.60
N ALA A 247 -19.12 -10.12 -2.28
CA ALA A 247 -19.36 -11.40 -1.60
C ALA A 247 -20.84 -11.87 -1.67
N GLU A 248 -21.51 -11.72 -2.82
CA GLU A 248 -22.94 -12.07 -2.95
C GLU A 248 -23.23 -13.56 -2.73
N ALA A 249 -22.25 -14.44 -3.03
CA ALA A 249 -22.37 -15.88 -2.84
C ALA A 249 -22.26 -16.33 -1.37
N ASP A 250 -21.72 -15.49 -0.49
CA ASP A 250 -21.60 -15.76 0.95
C ASP A 250 -22.08 -14.56 1.78
N PRO A 251 -23.38 -14.51 2.10
CA PRO A 251 -23.96 -13.42 2.90
C PRO A 251 -23.32 -13.27 4.28
N GLY A 252 -22.80 -14.34 4.88
CA GLY A 252 -22.16 -14.28 6.20
C GLY A 252 -20.83 -13.52 6.12
N LEU A 253 -20.01 -13.84 5.12
CA LEU A 253 -18.77 -13.12 4.82
C LEU A 253 -19.07 -11.65 4.45
N ALA A 254 -20.07 -11.41 3.61
CA ALA A 254 -20.48 -10.06 3.20
C ALA A 254 -20.87 -9.19 4.40
N ILE A 255 -21.70 -9.72 5.31
CA ILE A 255 -22.09 -9.04 6.55
C ILE A 255 -20.87 -8.68 7.38
N GLY A 256 -19.97 -9.64 7.65
CA GLY A 256 -18.79 -9.41 8.48
C GLY A 256 -17.84 -8.35 7.90
N LEU A 257 -17.63 -8.35 6.59
CA LEU A 257 -16.80 -7.35 5.90
C LEU A 257 -17.43 -5.95 5.94
N LEU A 258 -18.73 -5.84 5.70
CA LEU A 258 -19.45 -4.56 5.73
C LEU A 258 -19.54 -3.99 7.16
N GLU A 259 -19.78 -4.83 8.17
CA GLU A 259 -19.75 -4.43 9.59
C GLU A 259 -18.38 -3.86 9.98
N GLN A 260 -17.30 -4.55 9.59
CA GLN A 260 -15.93 -4.08 9.83
C GLN A 260 -15.67 -2.74 9.14
N ALA A 261 -16.05 -2.61 7.87
CA ALA A 261 -15.89 -1.36 7.14
C ALA A 261 -16.63 -0.19 7.83
N ILE A 262 -17.91 -0.39 8.17
CA ILE A 262 -18.72 0.66 8.80
C ILE A 262 -18.13 1.07 10.16
N ALA A 263 -17.53 0.16 10.91
CA ALA A 263 -16.89 0.46 12.19
C ALA A 263 -15.64 1.33 12.07
N LEU A 264 -14.93 1.28 10.93
CA LEU A 264 -13.77 2.14 10.67
C LEU A 264 -14.17 3.60 10.40
N TYR A 265 -15.38 3.81 9.85
CA TYR A 265 -15.88 5.14 9.51
C TYR A 265 -16.51 5.82 10.73
N ARG A 266 -15.69 6.59 11.46
CA ARG A 266 -16.07 7.22 12.75
C ARG A 266 -16.53 8.66 12.63
N GLY A 267 -16.26 9.30 11.50
CA GLY A 267 -16.61 10.68 11.18
C GLY A 267 -16.20 11.01 9.76
N ASP A 268 -16.36 12.29 9.38
CA ASP A 268 -16.00 12.74 8.04
C ASP A 268 -14.50 12.59 7.78
N TYR A 269 -14.15 12.28 6.54
CA TYR A 269 -12.76 12.11 6.14
C TYR A 269 -11.93 13.38 6.43
N LEU A 270 -10.91 13.24 7.29
CA LEU A 270 -10.06 14.32 7.77
C LEU A 270 -10.87 15.53 8.28
N GLU A 271 -11.86 15.31 9.15
CA GLU A 271 -12.88 16.31 9.54
C GLU A 271 -12.31 17.66 10.05
N GLU A 272 -11.11 17.64 10.64
CA GLU A 272 -10.45 18.84 11.19
C GLU A 272 -9.71 19.68 10.14
N MET A 273 -9.63 19.21 8.89
CA MET A 273 -8.89 19.87 7.81
C MET A 273 -9.87 20.51 6.81
N ASP A 274 -9.56 21.73 6.37
CA ASP A 274 -10.39 22.45 5.41
C ASP A 274 -9.58 22.82 4.17
N TYR A 275 -9.50 21.88 3.24
CA TYR A 275 -8.80 22.03 1.97
C TYR A 275 -9.71 21.62 0.81
N ALA A 276 -9.66 22.36 -0.30
CA ALA A 276 -10.49 22.10 -1.46
C ALA A 276 -10.31 20.69 -2.05
N TRP A 277 -9.10 20.13 -1.97
CA TRP A 277 -8.80 18.78 -2.47
C TRP A 277 -9.50 17.66 -1.66
N LEU A 278 -10.01 17.96 -0.45
CA LEU A 278 -10.76 17.00 0.37
C LEU A 278 -12.19 16.79 -0.09
N LEU A 279 -12.82 17.80 -0.72
CA LEU A 279 -14.21 17.76 -1.14
C LEU A 279 -14.58 16.52 -1.97
N PRO A 280 -13.86 16.19 -3.06
CA PRO A 280 -14.17 14.98 -3.83
C PRO A 280 -13.92 13.68 -3.03
N GLN A 281 -12.92 13.66 -2.15
CA GLN A 281 -12.63 12.47 -1.33
C GLN A 281 -13.72 12.21 -0.29
N ARG A 282 -14.18 13.27 0.39
CA ARG A 282 -15.29 13.22 1.35
C ARG A 282 -16.58 12.75 0.68
N ALA A 283 -16.92 13.31 -0.47
CA ALA A 283 -18.11 12.91 -1.23
C ALA A 283 -18.05 11.42 -1.62
N ASN A 284 -16.92 10.96 -2.16
CA ASN A 284 -16.75 9.57 -2.57
C ASN A 284 -16.83 8.58 -1.39
N LEU A 285 -16.17 8.90 -0.27
CA LEU A 285 -16.14 8.05 0.92
C LEU A 285 -17.51 8.01 1.61
N SER A 286 -18.21 9.15 1.68
CA SER A 286 -19.58 9.22 2.21
C SER A 286 -20.55 8.39 1.35
N HIS A 287 -20.46 8.48 0.02
CA HIS A 287 -21.27 7.65 -0.87
C HIS A 287 -21.03 6.15 -0.65
N LEU A 288 -19.76 5.72 -0.59
CA LEU A 288 -19.40 4.32 -0.30
C LEU A 288 -19.92 3.86 1.07
N TYR A 289 -19.88 4.73 2.07
CA TYR A 289 -20.37 4.44 3.41
C TYR A 289 -21.89 4.23 3.44
N ILE A 290 -22.63 5.11 2.76
CA ILE A 290 -24.09 4.99 2.59
C ILE A 290 -24.44 3.69 1.86
N GLU A 291 -23.75 3.40 0.75
CA GLU A 291 -23.96 2.17 -0.02
C GLU A 291 -23.72 0.92 0.83
N ALA A 292 -22.62 0.89 1.60
CA ALA A 292 -22.29 -0.21 2.51
C ALA A 292 -23.39 -0.43 3.56
N ARG A 293 -23.91 0.66 4.17
CA ARG A 293 -25.00 0.58 5.16
C ARG A 293 -26.30 0.07 4.54
N ILE A 294 -26.68 0.56 3.35
CA ILE A 294 -27.88 0.10 2.65
C ILE A 294 -27.75 -1.38 2.29
N ARG A 295 -26.60 -1.82 1.75
CA ARG A 295 -26.37 -3.23 1.42
C ARG A 295 -26.40 -4.11 2.67
N LEU A 296 -25.75 -3.69 3.75
CA LEU A 296 -25.77 -4.41 5.02
C LEU A 296 -27.20 -4.53 5.59
N ALA A 297 -28.00 -3.46 5.52
CA ALA A 297 -29.41 -3.49 5.92
C ALA A 297 -30.22 -4.50 5.10
N ARG A 298 -29.98 -4.60 3.79
CA ARG A 298 -30.62 -5.58 2.91
C ARG A 298 -30.27 -7.02 3.30
N TYR A 299 -29.00 -7.29 3.65
CA TYR A 299 -28.60 -8.61 4.16
C TYR A 299 -29.29 -8.95 5.47
N TYR A 300 -29.35 -8.03 6.43
CA TYR A 300 -30.07 -8.27 7.68
C TYR A 300 -31.58 -8.47 7.44
N LEU A 301 -32.19 -7.71 6.54
CA LEU A 301 -33.59 -7.88 6.17
C LEU A 301 -33.85 -9.27 5.58
N ALA A 302 -32.96 -9.75 4.69
CA ALA A 302 -33.04 -11.10 4.14
C ALA A 302 -32.88 -12.19 5.21
N ALA A 303 -32.02 -11.94 6.21
CA ALA A 303 -31.84 -12.80 7.38
C ALA A 303 -32.95 -12.62 8.45
N GLN A 304 -33.96 -11.80 8.20
CA GLN A 304 -35.04 -11.45 9.13
C GLN A 304 -34.58 -10.78 10.44
N ASP A 305 -33.36 -10.23 10.46
CA ASP A 305 -32.85 -9.40 11.55
C ASP A 305 -33.27 -7.94 11.36
N TYR A 306 -34.56 -7.70 11.59
CA TYR A 306 -35.17 -6.40 11.35
C TYR A 306 -34.61 -5.29 12.25
N THR A 307 -34.16 -5.63 13.46
CA THR A 307 -33.61 -4.67 14.42
C THR A 307 -32.30 -4.09 13.89
N ARG A 308 -31.37 -4.95 13.44
CA ARG A 308 -30.11 -4.47 12.86
C ARG A 308 -30.33 -3.77 11.51
N ALA A 309 -31.28 -4.23 10.69
CA ALA A 309 -31.64 -3.54 9.45
C ALA A 309 -32.11 -2.10 9.70
N VAL A 310 -33.03 -1.89 10.65
CA VAL A 310 -33.52 -0.55 11.03
C VAL A 310 -32.38 0.33 11.55
N PHE A 311 -31.49 -0.21 12.39
CA PHE A 311 -30.36 0.55 12.92
C PHE A 311 -29.46 1.10 11.80
N GLN A 312 -29.15 0.29 10.79
CA GLN A 312 -28.34 0.72 9.65
C GLN A 312 -29.06 1.78 8.80
N LEU A 313 -30.35 1.58 8.51
CA LEU A 313 -31.13 2.49 7.67
C LEU A 313 -31.41 3.84 8.34
N GLN A 314 -31.66 3.87 9.66
CA GLN A 314 -31.84 5.12 10.40
C GLN A 314 -30.56 5.95 10.47
N ALA A 315 -29.38 5.32 10.42
CA ALA A 315 -28.14 6.07 10.29
C ALA A 315 -28.08 6.79 8.93
N VAL A 316 -28.46 6.11 7.85
CA VAL A 316 -28.51 6.73 6.51
C VAL A 316 -29.60 7.81 6.41
N GLU A 317 -30.78 7.59 6.98
CA GLU A 317 -31.87 8.58 7.03
C GLU A 317 -31.44 9.91 7.69
N LYS A 318 -30.55 9.86 8.67
CA LYS A 318 -30.03 11.06 9.33
C LYS A 318 -29.09 11.87 8.44
N GLU A 319 -28.28 11.18 7.64
CA GLU A 319 -27.33 11.80 6.69
C GLU A 319 -28.06 12.33 5.45
N ASP A 320 -28.97 11.54 4.89
CA ASP A 320 -29.81 11.92 3.77
C ASP A 320 -31.30 11.68 4.09
N PRO A 321 -31.98 12.71 4.65
CA PRO A 321 -33.42 12.64 4.93
C PRO A 321 -34.29 12.48 3.69
N PHE A 322 -33.76 12.76 2.49
CA PHE A 322 -34.50 12.74 1.23
C PHE A 322 -34.40 11.41 0.48
N ALA A 323 -33.53 10.50 0.93
CA ALA A 323 -33.30 9.20 0.30
C ALA A 323 -34.56 8.30 0.33
N GLU A 324 -35.42 8.42 -0.69
CA GLU A 324 -36.68 7.68 -0.78
C GLU A 324 -36.50 6.15 -0.71
N GLU A 325 -35.37 5.62 -1.20
CA GLU A 325 -35.02 4.21 -1.08
C GLU A 325 -34.87 3.77 0.39
N VAL A 326 -34.24 4.59 1.23
CA VAL A 326 -34.03 4.30 2.65
C VAL A 326 -35.36 4.29 3.39
N HIS A 327 -36.23 5.26 3.10
CA HIS A 327 -37.59 5.31 3.65
C HIS A 327 -38.44 4.11 3.21
N SER A 328 -38.32 3.70 1.95
CA SER A 328 -38.95 2.48 1.42
C SER A 328 -38.52 1.22 2.17
N LEU A 329 -37.22 1.06 2.41
CA LEU A 329 -36.66 -0.06 3.16
C LEU A 329 -37.08 -0.04 4.64
N LEU A 330 -37.09 1.13 5.29
CA LEU A 330 -37.59 1.29 6.66
C LEU A 330 -39.06 0.90 6.78
N MET A 331 -39.92 1.40 5.90
CA MET A 331 -41.33 1.02 5.86
C MET A 331 -41.52 -0.48 5.66
N THR A 332 -40.78 -1.07 4.73
CA THR A 332 -40.83 -2.52 4.47
C THR A 332 -40.40 -3.31 5.70
N THR A 333 -39.34 -2.87 6.38
CA THR A 333 -38.81 -3.52 7.59
C THR A 333 -39.83 -3.45 8.73
N TYR A 334 -40.43 -2.28 8.98
CA TYR A 334 -41.47 -2.12 10.00
C TYR A 334 -42.73 -2.94 9.71
N ALA A 335 -43.11 -3.05 8.44
CA ALA A 335 -44.24 -3.89 8.03
C ALA A 335 -43.97 -5.37 8.27
N LYS A 336 -42.75 -5.86 8.01
CA LYS A 336 -42.33 -7.24 8.30
C LYS A 336 -42.31 -7.55 9.81
N GLN A 337 -42.09 -6.53 10.65
CA GLN A 337 -42.25 -6.63 12.11
C GLN A 337 -43.72 -6.55 12.57
N GLY A 338 -44.68 -6.33 11.68
CA GLY A 338 -46.10 -6.10 12.03
C GLY A 338 -46.39 -4.71 12.61
N ASN A 339 -45.43 -3.78 12.58
CA ASN A 339 -45.57 -2.46 13.19
C ASN A 339 -46.17 -1.43 12.20
N ARG A 340 -47.49 -1.55 11.95
CA ARG A 340 -48.24 -0.64 11.07
C ARG A 340 -48.16 0.83 11.48
N VAL A 341 -48.04 1.11 12.78
CA VAL A 341 -47.91 2.49 13.29
C VAL A 341 -46.59 3.11 12.84
N ALA A 342 -45.48 2.37 12.93
CA ALA A 342 -44.18 2.83 12.46
C ALA A 342 -44.15 3.06 10.94
N VAL A 343 -44.78 2.19 10.14
CA VAL A 343 -44.93 2.39 8.68
C VAL A 343 -45.58 3.74 8.37
N LYS A 344 -46.71 4.07 9.04
CA LYS A 344 -47.40 5.34 8.86
C LYS A 344 -46.54 6.55 9.25
N LYS A 345 -45.84 6.46 10.39
CA LYS A 345 -44.96 7.54 10.85
C LYS A 345 -43.80 7.76 9.88
N GLN A 346 -43.21 6.70 9.33
CA GLN A 346 -42.11 6.82 8.40
C GLN A 346 -42.52 7.50 7.09
N TYR A 347 -43.66 7.09 6.51
CA TYR A 347 -44.20 7.73 5.31
C TYR A 347 -44.50 9.22 5.53
N GLN A 348 -45.12 9.55 6.67
CA GLN A 348 -45.41 10.94 7.02
C GLN A 348 -44.12 11.75 7.14
N ARG A 349 -43.08 11.21 7.80
CA ARG A 349 -41.79 11.89 7.91
C ARG A 349 -41.17 12.20 6.54
N LEU A 350 -41.14 11.23 5.62
CA LEU A 350 -40.64 11.44 4.25
C LEU A 350 -41.44 12.54 3.54
N ARG A 351 -42.77 12.42 3.55
CA ARG A 351 -43.64 13.40 2.89
C ARG A 351 -43.44 14.80 3.45
N ASP A 352 -43.36 14.92 4.77
CA ASP A 352 -43.23 16.21 5.44
C ASP A 352 -41.86 16.86 5.15
N VAL A 353 -40.76 16.07 5.10
CA VAL A 353 -39.43 16.61 4.77
C VAL A 353 -39.31 17.00 3.30
N LEU A 354 -39.79 16.17 2.36
CA LEU A 354 -39.81 16.51 0.93
C LEU A 354 -40.64 17.76 0.65
N LYS A 355 -41.81 17.86 1.29
CA LYS A 355 -42.70 18.99 1.10
C LYS A 355 -42.12 20.28 1.67
N ARG A 356 -41.53 20.22 2.86
CA ARG A 356 -41.00 21.39 3.56
C ARG A 356 -39.74 21.93 2.90
N GLU A 357 -38.80 21.08 2.52
CA GLU A 357 -37.48 21.50 2.03
C GLU A 357 -37.44 21.62 0.49
N LEU A 358 -38.18 20.78 -0.24
CA LEU A 358 -38.13 20.72 -1.70
C LEU A 358 -39.45 21.10 -2.39
N GLY A 359 -40.55 21.23 -1.64
CA GLY A 359 -41.88 21.45 -2.23
C GLY A 359 -42.41 20.27 -3.04
N LEU A 360 -41.82 19.08 -2.85
CA LEU A 360 -42.15 17.86 -3.58
C LEU A 360 -43.04 16.93 -2.74
N GLU A 361 -43.74 16.03 -3.40
CA GLU A 361 -44.44 14.91 -2.77
C GLU A 361 -43.66 13.61 -3.04
N PRO A 362 -43.79 12.56 -2.19
CA PRO A 362 -43.12 11.28 -2.40
C PRO A 362 -43.40 10.68 -3.78
N ALA A 363 -42.44 9.95 -4.34
CA ALA A 363 -42.60 9.32 -5.64
C ALA A 363 -43.82 8.38 -5.68
N PRO A 364 -44.48 8.22 -6.84
CA PRO A 364 -45.67 7.37 -6.97
C PRO A 364 -45.44 5.93 -6.49
N GLU A 365 -44.25 5.39 -6.69
CA GLU A 365 -43.82 4.06 -6.27
C GLU A 365 -43.86 3.92 -4.74
N ILE A 366 -43.37 4.94 -4.02
CA ILE A 366 -43.36 4.99 -2.56
C ILE A 366 -44.79 5.11 -2.02
N SER A 367 -45.62 5.94 -2.64
CA SER A 367 -47.04 6.09 -2.29
C SER A 367 -47.81 4.78 -2.47
N ARG A 368 -47.53 4.02 -3.54
CA ARG A 368 -48.11 2.69 -3.78
C ARG A 368 -47.63 1.68 -2.75
N LEU A 369 -46.33 1.67 -2.43
CA LEU A 369 -45.77 0.80 -1.41
C LEU A 369 -46.44 1.04 -0.05
N TYR A 370 -46.55 2.30 0.38
CA TYR A 370 -47.23 2.66 1.63
C TYR A 370 -48.66 2.11 1.67
N CYS A 371 -49.44 2.30 0.61
CA CYS A 371 -50.80 1.77 0.51
C CYS A 371 -50.84 0.23 0.61
N GLN A 372 -49.86 -0.48 0.08
CA GLN A 372 -49.77 -1.94 0.18
C GLN A 372 -49.43 -2.40 1.60
N LEU A 373 -48.52 -1.71 2.29
CA LEU A 373 -48.03 -2.11 3.61
C LEU A 373 -49.02 -1.81 4.75
N VAL A 374 -49.98 -0.91 4.53
CA VAL A 374 -50.97 -0.49 5.54
C VAL A 374 -52.32 -1.20 5.40
N ARG A 375 -52.57 -1.89 4.27
CA ARG A 375 -53.69 -2.84 4.13
C ARG A 375 -53.53 -3.98 5.13
#